data_AF-A0A6I8T436-F1
#
_entry.id   AF-A0A6I8T436-F1
#
_cell.length_a   1.000
_cell.length_b   1.000
_cell.length_c   1.000
_cell.angle_alpha   90.00
_cell.angle_beta   90.00
_cell.angle_gamma   90.00
#
_symmetry.space_group_name_H-M   'P 1'
#
loop_
_entity.id
_entity.type
_entity.pdbx_description
1 polymer ?
#
loop_
_entity_poly.entity_id
_entity_poly.type
_entity_poly.pdbx_seq_one_letter_code
_entity_poly.pdbx_strand_id
1 'polypeptide(L)'
;MLQFSIQLILLATVAAIDRHKIVYKSLQEATIECNQYNIEGGCLSRCVTQITRDWSDAVGMSPVYSRFFRPDQNDQCSSNRTQRCLEGKIGTIPSLKTCLRAHESVQCYMDQYGEVNQVDPQFIRFTNLQDAQLVYECAAMLGYSSLDQINTLLRDSEFKLHETRCVFRCFMIRSGLYSDSEGLNMPRYYVLCGGYEDGFYQHVAQCSARLLQEVPCDDKCTLAQRMATKCIGIDYATSSVMQKQGDSSNYVVAAQGSKVYMINDQNANSDVSYAVVNSGGSTNVHNTDSNTNLQGSSMFFQSTSSRK
;
A
#
# COMPACT_ATOMS: atom_id res chain seq x y z
N MET A 1 -42.69 37.26 -34.27
CA MET A 1 -43.11 36.21 -33.32
C MET A 1 -41.92 35.30 -33.09
N LEU A 2 -41.44 35.28 -31.85
CA LEU A 2 -40.13 34.73 -31.44
C LEU A 2 -40.06 33.20 -31.59
N GLN A 3 -38.97 32.73 -32.19
CA GLN A 3 -38.47 31.35 -32.07
C GLN A 3 -37.96 31.14 -30.64
N PHE A 4 -38.51 30.15 -29.92
CA PHE A 4 -37.94 29.66 -28.67
C PHE A 4 -37.18 28.36 -28.94
N SER A 5 -35.87 28.49 -29.13
CA SER A 5 -34.93 27.37 -29.15
C SER A 5 -34.66 26.92 -27.72
N ILE A 6 -35.27 25.82 -27.29
CA ILE A 6 -34.96 25.17 -26.00
C ILE A 6 -33.71 24.33 -26.21
N GLN A 7 -32.53 24.89 -25.91
CA GLN A 7 -31.33 24.07 -25.72
C GLN A 7 -31.37 23.46 -24.32
N LEU A 8 -31.61 22.15 -24.25
CA LEU A 8 -31.28 21.37 -23.05
C LEU A 8 -29.76 21.35 -22.89
N ILE A 9 -29.26 22.17 -21.96
CA ILE A 9 -27.91 22.02 -21.44
C ILE A 9 -27.92 20.75 -20.59
N LEU A 10 -27.41 19.65 -21.15
CA LEU A 10 -27.03 18.47 -20.39
C LEU A 10 -25.84 18.88 -19.50
N LEU A 11 -26.15 19.40 -18.30
CA LEU A 11 -25.19 19.43 -17.21
C LEU A 11 -24.88 17.96 -16.89
N ALA A 12 -23.77 17.46 -17.43
CA ALA A 12 -23.16 16.25 -16.95
C ALA A 12 -22.89 16.46 -15.46
N THR A 13 -23.79 15.99 -14.61
CA THR A 13 -23.48 15.71 -13.23
C THR A 13 -22.35 14.70 -13.28
N VAL A 14 -21.11 15.17 -13.12
CA VAL A 14 -20.01 14.33 -12.67
C VAL A 14 -20.42 13.92 -11.27
N ALA A 15 -21.24 12.87 -11.19
CA ALA A 15 -21.47 12.16 -9.96
C ALA A 15 -20.08 11.80 -9.47
N ALA A 16 -19.79 12.10 -8.20
CA ALA A 16 -18.53 11.79 -7.54
C ALA A 16 -18.40 10.27 -7.32
N ILE A 17 -18.52 9.51 -8.40
CA ILE A 17 -18.38 8.07 -8.47
C ILE A 17 -16.88 7.83 -8.69
N ASP A 18 -16.27 7.16 -7.73
CA ASP A 18 -14.84 6.85 -7.60
C ASP A 18 -13.89 8.00 -7.25
N ARG A 19 -14.01 8.45 -6.00
CA ARG A 19 -12.87 9.04 -5.25
C ARG A 19 -12.01 7.96 -4.57
N HIS A 20 -12.04 6.71 -4.98
CA HIS A 20 -11.12 5.72 -4.44
C HIS A 20 -9.72 5.92 -5.04
N LYS A 21 -8.67 5.70 -4.25
CA LYS A 21 -7.27 5.79 -4.72
C LYS A 21 -6.73 4.45 -5.23
N ILE A 22 -7.63 3.47 -5.40
CA ILE A 22 -7.30 2.08 -5.72
C ILE A 22 -6.52 2.04 -7.03
N VAL A 23 -5.43 1.26 -7.04
CA VAL A 23 -4.63 1.01 -8.23
C VAL A 23 -4.80 -0.44 -8.65
N TYR A 24 -5.08 -0.62 -9.93
CA TYR A 24 -5.05 -1.92 -10.60
C TYR A 24 -3.95 -1.92 -11.65
N LYS A 25 -3.26 -3.04 -11.78
CA LYS A 25 -2.21 -3.22 -12.78
C LYS A 25 -2.14 -4.69 -13.20
N SER A 26 -2.08 -4.93 -14.50
CA SER A 26 -1.78 -6.23 -15.09
C SER A 26 -0.27 -6.43 -15.28
N LEU A 27 0.19 -7.68 -15.46
CA LEU A 27 1.61 -7.95 -15.76
C LEU A 27 2.04 -7.33 -17.09
N GLN A 28 1.15 -7.30 -18.08
CA GLN A 28 1.41 -6.68 -19.37
C GLN A 28 1.61 -5.17 -19.24
N GLU A 29 0.74 -4.46 -18.52
CA GLU A 29 0.89 -3.02 -18.29
C GLU A 29 2.17 -2.71 -17.52
N ALA A 30 2.49 -3.49 -16.48
CA ALA A 30 3.74 -3.33 -15.73
C ALA A 30 4.98 -3.58 -16.61
N THR A 31 4.90 -4.55 -17.53
CA THR A 31 5.98 -4.84 -18.49
C THR A 31 6.15 -3.70 -19.49
N ILE A 32 5.05 -3.14 -20.03
CA ILE A 32 5.08 -1.97 -20.90
C ILE A 32 5.72 -0.77 -20.20
N GLU A 33 5.35 -0.52 -18.95
CA GLU A 33 5.93 0.54 -18.12
C GLU A 33 7.43 0.32 -17.91
N CYS A 34 7.85 -0.88 -17.51
CA CYS A 34 9.26 -1.24 -17.34
C CYS A 34 10.10 -1.07 -18.61
N ASN A 35 9.55 -1.41 -19.77
CA ASN A 35 10.27 -1.31 -21.05
C ASN A 35 10.60 0.14 -21.44
N GLN A 36 9.95 1.14 -20.84
CA GLN A 36 10.27 2.55 -21.07
C GLN A 36 11.63 2.95 -20.50
N TYR A 37 12.17 2.18 -19.55
CA TYR A 37 13.41 2.51 -18.82
C TYR A 37 14.66 1.80 -19.36
N ASN A 38 14.60 1.15 -20.54
CA ASN A 38 15.71 0.43 -21.17
C ASN A 38 16.48 -0.48 -20.19
N ILE A 39 15.74 -1.39 -19.55
CA ILE A 39 16.26 -2.23 -18.46
C ILE A 39 17.28 -3.24 -18.98
N GLU A 40 18.53 -3.11 -18.52
CA GLU A 40 19.62 -4.02 -18.88
C GLU A 40 19.65 -5.30 -18.03
N GLY A 41 20.47 -6.28 -18.45
CA GLY A 41 20.96 -7.35 -17.58
C GLY A 41 19.91 -8.33 -17.05
N GLY A 42 18.77 -8.51 -17.73
CA GLY A 42 17.73 -9.45 -17.31
C GLY A 42 16.90 -8.99 -16.11
N CYS A 43 16.94 -7.71 -15.76
CA CYS A 43 16.22 -7.14 -14.61
C CYS A 43 14.73 -6.89 -14.84
N LEU A 44 14.16 -7.24 -16.00
CA LEU A 44 12.74 -7.01 -16.32
C LEU A 44 11.81 -7.62 -15.27
N SER A 45 12.05 -8.88 -14.89
CA SER A 45 11.25 -9.56 -13.86
C SER A 45 11.27 -8.82 -12.53
N ARG A 46 12.42 -8.25 -12.13
CA ARG A 46 12.55 -7.43 -10.92
C ARG A 46 11.73 -6.16 -11.03
N CYS A 47 11.83 -5.43 -12.15
CA CYS A 47 11.05 -4.20 -12.34
C CYS A 47 9.54 -4.47 -12.31
N VAL A 48 9.08 -5.45 -13.09
CA VAL A 48 7.64 -5.79 -13.18
C VAL A 48 7.09 -6.12 -11.80
N THR A 49 7.80 -6.96 -11.04
CA THR A 49 7.37 -7.40 -9.71
C THR A 49 7.54 -6.32 -8.63
N GLN A 50 8.37 -5.30 -8.85
CA GLN A 50 8.41 -4.09 -8.02
C GLN A 50 7.22 -3.16 -8.30
N ILE A 51 6.85 -2.96 -9.58
CA ILE A 51 5.66 -2.19 -9.96
C ILE A 51 4.40 -2.84 -9.38
N THR A 52 4.30 -4.17 -9.46
CA THR A 52 3.16 -4.91 -8.87
C THR A 52 3.28 -5.11 -7.35
N ARG A 53 4.40 -4.69 -6.75
CA ARG A 53 4.70 -4.73 -5.30
C ARG A 53 4.70 -6.13 -4.70
N ASP A 54 5.17 -7.08 -5.49
CA ASP A 54 5.33 -8.47 -5.10
C ASP A 54 6.78 -8.82 -4.78
N TRP A 55 7.74 -8.01 -5.22
CA TRP A 55 9.16 -8.21 -4.95
C TRP A 55 9.73 -7.18 -3.98
N SER A 56 10.49 -7.68 -3.00
CA SER A 56 11.38 -6.89 -2.16
C SER A 56 12.80 -7.44 -2.28
N ASP A 57 13.81 -6.58 -2.43
CA ASP A 57 15.21 -7.04 -2.45
C ASP A 57 15.65 -7.62 -1.10
N ALA A 58 15.00 -7.23 0.00
CA ALA A 58 15.30 -7.71 1.34
C ALA A 58 14.63 -9.06 1.63
N VAL A 59 13.37 -9.24 1.22
CA VAL A 59 12.55 -10.42 1.59
C VAL A 59 12.43 -11.43 0.45
N GLY A 60 12.39 -10.96 -0.79
CA GLY A 60 12.12 -11.76 -1.98
C GLY A 60 10.69 -11.64 -2.49
N MET A 61 10.21 -12.69 -3.16
CA MET A 61 8.89 -12.74 -3.78
C MET A 61 7.79 -13.03 -2.76
N SER A 62 6.72 -12.25 -2.81
CA SER A 62 5.53 -12.43 -1.99
C SER A 62 4.67 -13.59 -2.50
N PRO A 63 4.11 -14.44 -1.62
CA PRO A 63 3.20 -15.52 -2.00
C PRO A 63 1.97 -15.04 -2.78
N VAL A 64 1.54 -13.79 -2.59
CA VAL A 64 0.37 -13.22 -3.27
C VAL A 64 0.62 -12.92 -4.74
N TYR A 65 1.85 -13.07 -5.25
CA TYR A 65 2.13 -13.00 -6.68
C TYR A 65 1.33 -14.05 -7.47
N SER A 66 0.94 -15.14 -6.80
CA SER A 66 -0.02 -16.14 -7.27
C SER A 66 -1.32 -15.56 -7.84
N ARG A 67 -1.74 -14.35 -7.44
CA ARG A 67 -2.98 -13.71 -7.96
C ARG A 67 -2.95 -13.44 -9.47
N PHE A 68 -1.76 -13.43 -10.08
CA PHE A 68 -1.61 -13.32 -11.53
C PHE A 68 -1.67 -14.66 -12.25
N PHE A 69 -1.98 -15.76 -11.54
CA PHE A 69 -2.00 -17.10 -12.10
C PHE A 69 -3.33 -17.78 -11.85
N ARG A 70 -3.70 -18.67 -12.76
CA ARG A 70 -4.82 -19.59 -12.61
C ARG A 70 -4.25 -20.99 -12.43
N PRO A 71 -4.29 -21.56 -11.21
CA PRO A 71 -3.85 -22.94 -11.01
C PRO A 71 -4.79 -23.90 -11.74
N ASP A 72 -4.27 -25.05 -12.17
CA ASP A 72 -5.12 -26.15 -12.65
C ASP A 72 -6.04 -26.59 -11.50
N GLN A 73 -7.34 -26.71 -11.77
CA GLN A 73 -8.34 -27.09 -10.77
C GLN A 73 -8.08 -28.48 -10.17
N ASN A 74 -7.37 -29.35 -10.88
CA ASN A 74 -7.01 -30.69 -10.41
C ASN A 74 -5.64 -30.72 -9.68
N ASP A 75 -4.87 -29.64 -9.73
CA ASP A 75 -3.53 -29.56 -9.14
C ASP A 75 -3.52 -28.84 -7.79
N GLN A 76 -3.86 -29.60 -6.75
CA GLN A 76 -3.82 -29.14 -5.36
C GLN A 76 -2.38 -28.94 -4.82
N CYS A 77 -1.35 -29.37 -5.56
CA CYS A 77 0.04 -29.32 -5.12
C CYS A 77 0.84 -28.14 -5.71
N SER A 78 0.26 -27.38 -6.63
CA SER A 78 0.88 -26.22 -7.30
C SER A 78 1.61 -25.28 -6.34
N SER A 79 0.91 -24.75 -5.33
CA SER A 79 1.49 -23.85 -4.31
C SER A 79 2.70 -24.46 -3.59
N ASN A 80 2.60 -25.73 -3.18
CA ASN A 80 3.67 -26.43 -2.48
C ASN A 80 4.91 -26.64 -3.36
N ARG A 81 4.72 -26.95 -4.66
CA ARG A 81 5.84 -27.10 -5.60
C ARG A 81 6.51 -25.75 -5.88
N THR A 82 5.71 -24.69 -6.09
CA THR A 82 6.24 -23.33 -6.27
C THR A 82 7.07 -22.91 -5.07
N GLN A 83 6.57 -23.12 -3.84
CA GLN A 83 7.31 -22.79 -2.62
C GLN A 83 8.65 -23.53 -2.53
N ARG A 84 8.67 -24.84 -2.80
CA ARG A 84 9.94 -25.62 -2.84
C ARG A 84 10.91 -25.12 -3.91
N CYS A 85 10.41 -24.70 -5.07
CA CYS A 85 11.24 -24.11 -6.12
C CYS A 85 11.86 -22.79 -5.64
N LEU A 86 11.07 -21.91 -5.03
CA LEU A 86 11.55 -20.65 -4.46
C LEU A 86 12.64 -20.89 -3.41
N GLU A 87 12.41 -21.82 -2.48
CA GLU A 87 13.40 -22.18 -1.44
C GLU A 87 14.70 -22.72 -2.04
N GLY A 88 14.61 -23.62 -3.03
CA GLY A 88 15.77 -24.23 -3.68
C GLY A 88 16.59 -23.25 -4.53
N LYS A 89 15.94 -22.33 -5.24
CA LYS A 89 16.61 -21.35 -6.10
C LYS A 89 17.07 -20.12 -5.33
N ILE A 90 16.18 -19.47 -4.59
CA ILE A 90 16.47 -18.19 -3.92
C ILE A 90 17.42 -18.41 -2.73
N GLY A 91 17.34 -19.56 -2.06
CA GLY A 91 18.24 -19.92 -0.97
C GLY A 91 19.71 -20.10 -1.41
N THR A 92 19.95 -20.37 -2.69
CA THR A 92 21.30 -20.63 -3.23
C THR A 92 21.90 -19.43 -3.96
N ILE A 93 21.07 -18.51 -4.46
CA ILE A 93 21.53 -17.31 -5.18
C ILE A 93 21.90 -16.20 -4.17
N PRO A 94 23.12 -15.62 -4.25
CA PRO A 94 23.55 -14.54 -3.37
C PRO A 94 22.54 -13.38 -3.33
N SER A 95 22.28 -12.84 -2.13
CA SER A 95 21.28 -11.77 -1.90
C SER A 95 21.51 -10.52 -2.78
N LEU A 96 22.76 -10.18 -3.06
CA LEU A 96 23.14 -9.04 -3.93
C LEU A 96 22.75 -9.22 -5.40
N LYS A 97 22.49 -10.46 -5.87
CA LYS A 97 22.05 -10.73 -7.25
C LYS A 97 20.53 -10.59 -7.39
N THR A 98 20.00 -9.41 -7.04
CA THR A 98 18.56 -9.16 -6.92
C THR A 98 17.78 -9.42 -8.21
N CYS A 99 18.31 -9.00 -9.37
CA CYS A 99 17.66 -9.28 -10.66
C CYS A 99 17.54 -10.77 -10.97
N LEU A 100 18.62 -11.53 -10.73
CA LEU A 100 18.61 -12.98 -10.94
C LEU A 100 17.66 -13.68 -9.96
N ARG A 101 17.66 -13.27 -8.68
CA ARG A 101 16.72 -13.82 -7.68
C ARG A 101 15.27 -13.55 -8.08
N ALA A 102 14.95 -12.33 -8.52
CA ALA A 102 13.61 -11.98 -8.98
C ALA A 102 13.21 -12.78 -10.22
N HIS A 103 14.12 -12.90 -11.20
CA HIS A 103 13.90 -13.69 -12.40
C HIS A 103 13.58 -15.16 -12.08
N GLU A 104 14.43 -15.82 -11.30
CA GLU A 104 14.24 -17.22 -10.91
C GLU A 104 12.97 -17.41 -10.07
N SER A 105 12.60 -16.41 -9.26
CA SER A 105 11.34 -16.44 -8.52
C SER A 105 10.13 -16.44 -9.46
N VAL A 106 10.13 -15.56 -10.48
CA VAL A 106 9.07 -15.54 -11.50
C VAL A 106 9.04 -16.86 -12.27
N GLN A 107 10.20 -17.42 -12.63
CA GLN A 107 10.26 -18.73 -13.29
C GLN A 107 9.64 -19.84 -12.44
N CYS A 108 9.89 -19.86 -11.12
CA CYS A 108 9.23 -20.83 -10.23
C CYS A 108 7.70 -20.75 -10.28
N TYR A 109 7.11 -19.56 -10.42
CA TYR A 109 5.66 -19.44 -10.61
C TYR A 109 5.21 -19.90 -12.00
N MET A 110 5.91 -19.49 -13.05
CA MET A 110 5.62 -19.89 -14.43
C MET A 110 5.66 -21.41 -14.62
N ASP A 111 6.64 -22.08 -14.00
CA ASP A 111 6.86 -23.50 -14.18
C ASP A 111 5.96 -24.37 -13.27
N GLN A 112 5.60 -23.87 -12.08
CA GLN A 112 5.03 -24.72 -11.02
C GLN A 112 3.60 -24.36 -10.61
N TYR A 113 3.16 -23.12 -10.80
CA TYR A 113 1.92 -22.63 -10.21
C TYR A 113 0.69 -22.83 -11.12
N GLY A 114 0.81 -22.55 -12.42
CA GLY A 114 -0.31 -22.69 -13.37
C GLY A 114 -0.22 -21.71 -14.54
N GLU A 115 -1.35 -21.47 -15.20
CA GLU A 115 -1.43 -20.56 -16.35
C GLU A 115 -1.31 -19.10 -15.89
N VAL A 116 -0.38 -18.35 -16.48
CA VAL A 116 -0.21 -16.94 -16.18
C VAL A 116 -1.27 -16.08 -16.87
N ASN A 117 -1.85 -15.16 -16.11
CA ASN A 117 -2.76 -14.14 -16.60
C ASN A 117 -2.02 -12.82 -16.78
N GLN A 118 -1.67 -12.53 -18.04
CA GLN A 118 -0.90 -11.34 -18.38
C GLN A 118 -1.73 -10.06 -18.41
N VAL A 119 -3.04 -10.17 -18.67
CA VAL A 119 -3.87 -9.05 -19.12
C VAL A 119 -4.87 -8.57 -18.06
N ASP A 120 -5.37 -9.45 -17.19
CA ASP A 120 -6.38 -9.05 -16.21
C ASP A 120 -5.72 -8.21 -15.08
N PRO A 121 -6.15 -6.96 -14.87
CA PRO A 121 -5.56 -6.11 -13.86
C PRO A 121 -5.82 -6.64 -12.45
N GLN A 122 -4.78 -6.70 -11.63
CA GLN A 122 -4.86 -7.11 -10.22
C GLN A 122 -4.68 -5.89 -9.31
N PHE A 123 -5.29 -5.95 -8.12
CA PHE A 123 -5.12 -4.90 -7.13
C PHE A 123 -3.66 -4.79 -6.69
N ILE A 124 -3.15 -3.55 -6.64
CA ILE A 124 -1.80 -3.23 -6.19
C ILE A 124 -1.89 -2.55 -4.81
N ARG A 125 -1.29 -3.19 -3.80
CA ARG A 125 -1.20 -2.66 -2.42
C ARG A 125 -0.61 -1.26 -2.43
N PHE A 126 -1.09 -0.33 -1.60
CA PHE A 126 -0.44 0.97 -1.37
C PHE A 126 0.96 0.87 -0.74
N THR A 127 1.78 1.91 -0.91
CA THR A 127 3.04 2.05 -0.16
C THR A 127 2.71 2.70 1.17
N ASN A 128 3.61 2.56 2.15
CA ASN A 128 3.47 3.24 3.44
C ASN A 128 3.28 4.77 3.28
N LEU A 129 3.93 5.38 2.28
CA LEU A 129 3.78 6.80 1.99
C LEU A 129 2.39 7.14 1.44
N GLN A 130 1.87 6.31 0.53
CA GLN A 130 0.53 6.49 -0.02
C GLN A 130 -0.54 6.28 1.06
N ASP A 131 -0.35 5.30 1.94
CA ASP A 131 -1.23 5.10 3.09
C ASP A 131 -1.21 6.31 4.02
N ALA A 132 -0.01 6.86 4.30
CA ALA A 132 0.13 8.04 5.16
C ALA A 132 -0.63 9.22 4.56
N GLN A 133 -0.38 9.50 3.28
CA GLN A 133 -1.07 10.54 2.54
C GLN A 133 -2.59 10.35 2.61
N LEU A 134 -3.08 9.13 2.47
CA LEU A 134 -4.51 8.86 2.51
C LEU A 134 -5.13 9.12 3.89
N VAL A 135 -4.42 8.81 4.97
CA VAL A 135 -4.83 9.16 6.34
C VAL A 135 -4.94 10.67 6.51
N TYR A 136 -3.97 11.45 6.02
CA TYR A 136 -4.01 12.91 6.05
C TYR A 136 -5.17 13.48 5.24
N GLU A 137 -5.38 12.97 4.03
CA GLU A 137 -6.51 13.36 3.17
C GLU A 137 -7.84 13.08 3.87
N CYS A 138 -7.95 11.93 4.54
CA CYS A 138 -9.14 11.57 5.32
C CYS A 138 -9.34 12.46 6.54
N ALA A 139 -8.27 12.79 7.26
CA ALA A 139 -8.34 13.74 8.36
C ALA A 139 -8.86 15.10 7.89
N ALA A 140 -8.29 15.63 6.79
CA ALA A 140 -8.71 16.89 6.20
C ALA A 140 -10.17 16.85 5.69
N MET A 141 -10.60 15.76 5.05
CA MET A 141 -11.98 15.59 4.58
C MET A 141 -12.99 15.58 5.73
N LEU A 142 -12.59 15.11 6.90
CA LEU A 142 -13.41 15.10 8.11
C LEU A 142 -13.28 16.40 8.94
N GLY A 143 -12.55 17.40 8.44
CA GLY A 143 -12.41 18.72 9.07
C GLY A 143 -11.27 18.84 10.09
N TYR A 144 -10.40 17.84 10.20
CA TYR A 144 -9.21 17.91 11.04
C TYR A 144 -8.04 18.50 10.23
N SER A 145 -7.77 19.78 10.44
CA SER A 145 -6.77 20.52 9.66
C SER A 145 -5.63 21.09 10.50
N SER A 146 -5.78 21.18 11.84
CA SER A 146 -4.68 21.63 12.68
C SER A 146 -3.67 20.50 12.92
N LEU A 147 -2.40 20.86 13.02
CA LEU A 147 -1.33 19.90 13.27
C LEU A 147 -1.54 19.16 14.60
N ASP A 148 -2.05 19.83 15.63
CA ASP A 148 -2.32 19.24 16.94
C ASP A 148 -3.45 18.21 16.89
N GLN A 149 -4.52 18.50 16.13
CA GLN A 149 -5.60 17.54 15.91
C GLN A 149 -5.06 16.29 15.21
N ILE A 150 -4.31 16.47 14.13
CA ILE A 150 -3.76 15.33 13.37
C ILE A 150 -2.77 14.52 14.22
N ASN A 151 -1.89 15.19 14.97
CA ASN A 151 -0.97 14.53 15.89
C ASN A 151 -1.71 13.73 16.98
N THR A 152 -2.83 14.25 17.48
CA THR A 152 -3.67 13.54 18.45
C THR A 152 -4.24 12.26 17.86
N LEU A 153 -4.80 12.34 16.64
CA LEU A 153 -5.35 11.19 15.92
C LEU A 153 -4.29 10.13 15.62
N LEU A 154 -3.09 10.55 15.19
CA LEU A 154 -1.98 9.64 14.87
C LEU A 154 -1.38 8.96 16.11
N ARG A 155 -1.51 9.56 17.29
CA ARG A 155 -1.03 8.99 18.57
C ARG A 155 -2.04 8.03 19.21
N ASP A 156 -3.29 8.06 18.77
CA ASP A 156 -4.35 7.18 19.26
C ASP A 156 -4.33 5.81 18.57
N SER A 157 -3.24 5.07 18.75
CA SER A 157 -3.03 3.74 18.13
C SER A 157 -4.01 2.67 18.63
N GLU A 158 -4.67 2.91 19.78
CA GLU A 158 -5.69 2.03 20.36
C GLU A 158 -7.11 2.38 19.91
N PHE A 159 -7.28 3.38 19.03
CA PHE A 159 -8.58 3.82 18.53
C PHE A 159 -9.58 4.21 19.64
N LYS A 160 -9.11 4.86 20.71
CA LYS A 160 -9.95 5.32 21.83
C LYS A 160 -10.89 6.44 21.39
N LEU A 161 -10.41 7.35 20.54
CA LEU A 161 -11.18 8.48 20.02
C LEU A 161 -12.10 8.06 18.89
N HIS A 162 -13.32 8.58 18.87
CA HIS A 162 -14.29 8.31 17.80
C HIS A 162 -13.79 8.88 16.46
N GLU A 163 -13.14 10.03 16.52
CA GLU A 163 -12.52 10.74 15.41
C GLU A 163 -11.47 9.87 14.72
N THR A 164 -10.60 9.20 15.49
CA THR A 164 -9.61 8.26 14.95
C THR A 164 -10.28 7.11 14.21
N ARG A 165 -11.35 6.54 14.78
CA ARG A 165 -12.14 5.46 14.13
C ARG A 165 -12.76 5.94 12.83
N CYS A 166 -13.25 7.18 12.78
CA CYS A 166 -13.82 7.74 11.56
C CYS A 166 -12.79 8.04 10.48
N VAL A 167 -11.62 8.57 10.84
CA VAL A 167 -10.49 8.74 9.90
C VAL A 167 -10.07 7.38 9.34
N PHE A 168 -10.00 6.36 10.18
CA PHE A 168 -9.64 5.01 9.78
C PHE A 168 -10.70 4.36 8.87
N ARG A 169 -12.00 4.54 9.17
CA ARG A 169 -13.09 4.16 8.25
C ARG A 169 -12.95 4.85 6.90
N CYS A 170 -12.70 6.16 6.89
CA CYS A 170 -12.47 6.90 5.64
C CYS A 170 -11.29 6.31 4.86
N PHE A 171 -10.18 6.03 5.54
CA PHE A 171 -9.00 5.43 4.94
C PHE A 171 -9.35 4.10 4.27
N MET A 172 -10.00 3.17 4.98
CA MET A 172 -10.36 1.86 4.44
C MET A 172 -11.34 1.96 3.27
N ILE A 173 -12.29 2.90 3.31
CA ILE A 173 -13.18 3.17 2.17
C ILE A 173 -12.35 3.63 0.99
N ARG A 174 -11.55 4.68 1.17
CA ARG A 174 -10.76 5.31 0.11
C ARG A 174 -9.69 4.40 -0.50
N SER A 175 -9.13 3.48 0.29
CA SER A 175 -8.19 2.45 -0.16
C SER A 175 -8.88 1.23 -0.77
N GLY A 176 -10.21 1.17 -0.70
CA GLY A 176 -11.01 0.07 -1.21
C GLY A 176 -11.01 -1.17 -0.31
N LEU A 177 -10.46 -1.09 0.88
CA LEU A 177 -10.43 -2.21 1.82
C LEU A 177 -11.80 -2.45 2.46
N TYR A 178 -12.70 -1.47 2.44
CA TYR A 178 -14.00 -1.55 3.11
C TYR A 178 -15.07 -0.77 2.34
N SER A 179 -16.33 -1.22 2.43
CA SER A 179 -17.49 -0.40 2.11
C SER A 179 -18.56 -0.55 3.20
N ASP A 180 -19.41 0.46 3.39
CA ASP A 180 -20.49 0.38 4.36
C ASP A 180 -21.51 -0.73 4.02
N SER A 181 -21.69 -1.04 2.74
CA SER A 181 -22.69 -1.98 2.26
C SER A 181 -22.20 -3.42 2.25
N GLU A 182 -20.92 -3.65 1.95
CA GLU A 182 -20.35 -4.99 1.76
C GLU A 182 -19.38 -5.39 2.88
N GLY A 183 -18.94 -4.44 3.71
CA GLY A 183 -17.94 -4.68 4.73
C GLY A 183 -16.53 -4.78 4.15
N LEU A 184 -15.72 -5.71 4.67
CA LEU A 184 -14.32 -5.89 4.31
C LEU A 184 -14.15 -6.49 2.91
N ASN A 185 -13.27 -5.91 2.10
CA ASN A 185 -12.88 -6.48 0.80
C ASN A 185 -11.77 -7.52 0.99
N MET A 186 -12.18 -8.77 1.21
CA MET A 186 -11.26 -9.88 1.50
C MET A 186 -10.19 -10.14 0.44
N PRO A 187 -10.49 -10.07 -0.88
CA PRO A 187 -9.46 -10.21 -1.91
C PRO A 187 -8.33 -9.16 -1.81
N ARG A 188 -8.65 -7.89 -1.49
CA ARG A 188 -7.63 -6.84 -1.33
C ARG A 188 -6.85 -7.03 -0.03
N TYR A 189 -7.54 -7.42 1.04
CA TYR A 189 -6.91 -7.77 2.31
C TYR A 189 -5.91 -8.92 2.17
N TYR A 190 -6.21 -9.96 1.37
CA TYR A 190 -5.26 -11.04 1.05
C TYR A 190 -3.94 -10.50 0.49
N VAL A 191 -4.00 -9.55 -0.45
CA VAL A 191 -2.82 -8.88 -1.01
C VAL A 191 -2.07 -8.07 0.05
N LEU A 192 -2.76 -7.41 0.98
CA LEU A 192 -2.17 -6.65 2.09
C LEU A 192 -1.51 -7.53 3.15
N CYS A 193 -1.96 -8.78 3.29
CA CYS A 193 -1.49 -9.66 4.35
C CYS A 193 -0.41 -10.63 3.88
N GLY A 194 -0.20 -10.74 2.55
CA GLY A 194 0.79 -11.67 2.00
C GLY A 194 0.26 -13.11 1.89
N GLY A 195 -1.06 -13.30 1.95
CA GLY A 195 -1.70 -14.60 1.99
C GLY A 195 -2.48 -14.81 3.28
N TYR A 196 -3.26 -15.89 3.35
CA TYR A 196 -3.97 -16.32 4.54
C TYR A 196 -3.87 -17.84 4.72
N GLU A 197 -3.98 -18.26 5.98
CA GLU A 197 -4.11 -19.67 6.34
C GLU A 197 -5.53 -20.20 6.07
N ASP A 198 -5.66 -21.52 6.05
CA ASP A 198 -6.94 -22.20 5.90
C ASP A 198 -7.94 -21.78 6.99
N GLY A 199 -9.20 -21.59 6.61
CA GLY A 199 -10.26 -21.19 7.53
C GLY A 199 -10.28 -19.69 7.90
N PHE A 200 -9.27 -18.91 7.51
CA PHE A 200 -9.23 -17.47 7.79
C PHE A 200 -10.46 -16.73 7.22
N TYR A 201 -10.86 -17.03 5.98
CA TYR A 201 -12.06 -16.41 5.38
C TYR A 201 -13.34 -16.73 6.17
N GLN A 202 -13.48 -17.96 6.65
CA GLN A 202 -14.62 -18.37 7.47
C GLN A 202 -14.60 -17.64 8.82
N HIS A 203 -13.44 -17.54 9.45
CA HIS A 203 -13.26 -16.77 10.68
C HIS A 203 -13.68 -15.31 10.52
N VAL A 204 -13.21 -14.65 9.46
CA VAL A 204 -13.54 -13.24 9.19
C VAL A 204 -15.03 -13.07 8.94
N ALA A 205 -15.65 -13.97 8.15
CA ALA A 205 -17.09 -13.92 7.89
C ALA A 205 -17.90 -14.04 9.18
N GLN A 206 -17.56 -14.98 10.06
CA GLN A 206 -18.21 -15.16 11.36
C GLN A 206 -18.01 -13.96 12.28
N CYS A 207 -16.80 -13.42 12.33
CA CYS A 207 -16.49 -12.25 13.15
C CYS A 207 -17.25 -11.01 12.67
N SER A 208 -17.27 -10.74 11.35
CA SER A 208 -17.99 -9.61 10.77
C SER A 208 -19.50 -9.72 11.01
N ALA A 209 -20.08 -10.93 10.86
CA ALA A 209 -21.49 -11.17 11.13
C ALA A 209 -21.86 -10.89 12.59
N ARG A 210 -21.00 -11.28 13.54
CA ARG A 210 -21.18 -10.96 14.97
C ARG A 210 -21.10 -9.46 15.23
N LEU A 211 -20.12 -8.77 14.67
CA LEU A 211 -19.96 -7.32 14.88
C LEU A 211 -21.13 -6.49 14.33
N LEU A 212 -21.77 -6.94 13.24
CA LEU A 212 -22.98 -6.32 12.72
C LEU A 212 -24.16 -6.36 13.70
N GLN A 213 -24.15 -7.29 14.67
CA GLN A 213 -25.18 -7.39 15.72
C GLN A 213 -24.77 -6.63 16.99
N GLU A 214 -23.47 -6.57 17.29
CA GLU A 214 -22.94 -5.94 18.51
C GLU A 214 -22.82 -4.42 18.43
N VAL A 215 -22.50 -3.88 17.25
CA VAL A 215 -22.24 -2.45 17.07
C VAL A 215 -23.52 -1.73 16.63
N PRO A 216 -23.90 -0.61 17.26
CA PRO A 216 -25.04 0.19 16.83
C PRO A 216 -24.96 0.56 15.35
N CYS A 217 -26.10 0.48 14.64
CA CYS A 217 -26.15 0.66 13.18
C CYS A 217 -25.68 2.06 12.71
N ASP A 218 -25.79 3.06 13.58
CA ASP A 218 -25.34 4.44 13.33
C ASP A 218 -23.84 4.64 13.60
N ASP A 219 -23.20 3.79 14.42
CA ASP A 219 -21.76 3.85 14.70
C ASP A 219 -20.92 3.08 13.67
N LYS A 220 -21.01 3.55 12.42
CA LYS A 220 -20.28 3.00 11.29
C LYS A 220 -18.77 3.06 11.47
N CYS A 221 -18.27 4.09 12.14
CA CYS A 221 -16.83 4.26 12.37
C CYS A 221 -16.29 3.15 13.29
N THR A 222 -16.98 2.86 14.39
CA THR A 222 -16.61 1.75 15.28
C THR A 222 -16.78 0.41 14.59
N LEU A 223 -17.83 0.21 13.79
CA LEU A 223 -18.04 -1.04 13.06
C LEU A 223 -16.85 -1.34 12.13
N ALA A 224 -16.50 -0.39 11.26
CA ALA A 224 -15.41 -0.56 10.31
C ALA A 224 -14.08 -0.81 11.04
N GLN A 225 -13.77 -0.02 12.07
CA GLN A 225 -12.54 -0.19 12.86
C GLN A 225 -12.47 -1.56 13.54
N ARG A 226 -13.56 -2.02 14.15
CA ARG A 226 -13.60 -3.34 14.82
C ARG A 226 -13.54 -4.48 13.82
N MET A 227 -14.18 -4.36 12.66
CA MET A 227 -14.07 -5.37 11.61
C MET A 227 -12.61 -5.58 11.21
N ALA A 228 -11.88 -4.50 10.91
CA ALA A 228 -10.46 -4.63 10.55
C ALA A 228 -9.62 -5.17 11.72
N THR A 229 -9.70 -4.56 12.91
CA THR A 229 -8.80 -4.92 14.02
C THR A 229 -9.13 -6.24 14.70
N LYS A 230 -10.41 -6.63 14.79
CA LYS A 230 -10.83 -7.86 15.47
C LYS A 230 -11.01 -9.05 14.53
N CYS A 231 -11.41 -8.82 13.27
CA CYS A 231 -11.67 -9.92 12.35
C CYS A 231 -10.45 -10.23 11.48
N ILE A 232 -9.69 -9.21 11.04
CA ILE A 232 -8.45 -9.43 10.29
C ILE A 232 -7.26 -9.54 11.26
N GLY A 233 -7.17 -8.64 12.25
CA GLY A 233 -6.09 -8.60 13.24
C GLY A 233 -5.25 -7.33 13.17
N ILE A 234 -4.57 -7.01 14.27
CA ILE A 234 -3.86 -5.73 14.44
C ILE A 234 -2.59 -5.64 13.57
N ASP A 235 -1.88 -6.74 13.35
CA ASP A 235 -0.68 -6.74 12.50
C ASP A 235 -1.03 -6.47 11.02
N TYR A 236 -2.29 -6.74 10.64
CA TYR A 236 -2.80 -6.69 9.28
C TYR A 236 -3.64 -5.45 8.98
N ALA A 237 -4.37 -4.92 9.98
CA ALA A 237 -5.21 -3.74 9.85
C ALA A 237 -4.42 -2.42 9.88
N THR A 238 -3.19 -2.46 10.38
CA THR A 238 -2.45 -1.27 10.84
C THR A 238 -0.97 -1.30 10.49
N SER A 239 -0.56 -2.21 9.60
CA SER A 239 0.75 -2.14 8.91
C SER A 239 0.94 -0.80 8.16
N SER A 240 -0.15 -0.07 7.93
CA SER A 240 -0.20 1.33 7.50
C SER A 240 -0.15 2.30 8.69
N VAL A 241 0.98 3.01 8.88
CA VAL A 241 1.16 4.36 9.47
C VAL A 241 0.65 4.64 10.90
N MET A 242 -0.35 3.95 11.44
CA MET A 242 -0.95 4.25 12.74
C MET A 242 -0.34 3.43 13.89
N GLN A 243 0.52 2.45 13.60
CA GLN A 243 1.11 1.58 14.62
C GLN A 243 2.61 1.66 14.80
N LYS A 244 3.35 2.18 13.83
CA LYS A 244 4.78 2.38 14.04
C LYS A 244 5.01 3.64 14.88
N GLN A 245 4.85 3.53 16.19
CA GLN A 245 5.31 4.52 17.16
C GLN A 245 6.79 4.82 16.84
N GLY A 246 7.08 6.07 16.44
CA GLY A 246 8.41 6.53 16.04
C GLY A 246 8.63 6.68 14.53
N ASP A 247 8.11 5.76 13.71
CA ASP A 247 8.34 5.75 12.25
C ASP A 247 7.31 6.61 11.51
N SER A 248 6.10 6.73 12.07
CA SER A 248 5.00 7.53 11.54
C SER A 248 5.43 8.98 11.30
N SER A 249 6.17 9.59 12.24
CA SER A 249 6.73 10.95 12.11
C SER A 249 7.74 11.10 10.96
N ASN A 250 8.52 10.06 10.63
CA ASN A 250 9.43 10.10 9.48
C ASN A 250 8.66 10.07 8.16
N TYR A 251 7.58 9.26 8.08
CA TYR A 251 6.65 9.31 6.94
C TYR A 251 5.87 10.63 6.88
N VAL A 252 5.54 11.24 8.04
CA VAL A 252 4.94 12.58 8.13
C VAL A 252 5.86 13.63 7.50
N VAL A 253 7.15 13.63 7.85
CA VAL A 253 8.12 14.59 7.29
C VAL A 253 8.33 14.34 5.79
N ALA A 254 8.38 13.08 5.35
CA ALA A 254 8.49 12.74 3.93
C ALA A 254 7.24 13.13 3.12
N ALA A 255 6.03 12.90 3.63
CA ALA A 255 4.77 13.26 2.97
C ALA A 255 4.54 14.78 2.93
N GLN A 256 4.90 15.50 3.99
CA GLN A 256 4.87 16.97 4.01
C GLN A 256 5.96 17.57 3.10
N GLY A 257 7.15 16.97 3.04
CA GLY A 257 8.21 17.30 2.09
C GLY A 257 7.89 16.92 0.63
N SER A 258 7.02 15.94 0.40
CA SER A 258 6.57 15.52 -0.94
C SER A 258 5.62 16.53 -1.60
N LYS A 259 5.03 17.48 -0.84
CA LYS A 259 4.44 18.68 -1.45
C LYS A 259 5.50 19.60 -2.10
N VAL A 260 6.79 19.35 -1.86
CA VAL A 260 7.89 20.22 -2.30
C VAL A 260 8.73 19.59 -3.42
N TYR A 261 8.70 18.28 -3.68
CA TYR A 261 9.53 17.73 -4.77
C TYR A 261 8.91 16.56 -5.56
N MET A 262 8.50 16.86 -6.79
CA MET A 262 8.89 16.03 -7.93
C MET A 262 10.41 16.24 -8.08
N ILE A 263 11.24 15.39 -7.47
CA ILE A 263 12.70 15.48 -7.65
C ILE A 263 12.97 15.11 -9.10
N ASN A 264 13.39 16.10 -9.88
CA ASN A 264 13.93 15.91 -11.21
C ASN A 264 15.29 15.22 -11.04
N ASP A 265 15.39 13.98 -11.50
CA ASP A 265 16.59 13.13 -11.50
C ASP A 265 17.73 13.81 -12.27
N GLN A 266 18.59 14.58 -11.61
CA GLN A 266 19.83 15.06 -12.25
C GLN A 266 21.07 15.19 -11.36
N ASN A 267 21.03 15.07 -10.03
CA ASN A 267 22.27 15.28 -9.25
C ASN A 267 22.43 14.29 -8.08
N ALA A 268 23.33 13.33 -8.25
CA ALA A 268 23.69 12.28 -7.31
C ALA A 268 24.45 12.78 -6.04
N ASN A 269 24.45 14.09 -5.73
CA ASN A 269 25.22 14.68 -4.63
C ASN A 269 24.59 15.98 -4.09
N SER A 270 23.27 16.06 -3.98
CA SER A 270 22.62 17.20 -3.32
C SER A 270 22.44 16.93 -1.83
N ASP A 271 23.17 17.67 -0.98
CA ASP A 271 22.81 17.85 0.43
C ASP A 271 21.41 18.49 0.48
N VAL A 272 20.39 17.68 0.76
CA VAL A 272 19.03 18.20 0.88
C VAL A 272 18.87 18.78 2.28
N SER A 273 19.00 20.09 2.37
CA SER A 273 18.73 20.84 3.59
C SER A 273 17.21 21.01 3.75
N TYR A 274 16.63 20.34 4.73
CA TYR A 274 15.22 20.51 5.09
C TYR A 274 15.10 21.48 6.27
N ALA A 275 14.35 22.57 6.08
CA ALA A 275 13.93 23.42 7.18
C ALA A 275 12.65 22.82 7.80
N VAL A 276 12.76 22.20 8.97
CA VAL A 276 11.59 21.82 9.77
C VAL A 276 11.03 23.10 10.40
N VAL A 277 9.90 23.59 9.87
CA VAL A 277 9.30 24.88 10.28
C VAL A 277 8.70 24.83 11.72
N ASN A 278 8.81 23.71 12.43
CA ASN A 278 8.14 23.50 13.73
C ASN A 278 8.97 23.77 14.99
N SER A 279 10.20 24.29 14.91
CA SER A 279 10.98 24.54 16.13
C SER A 279 11.90 25.76 16.11
N GLY A 280 11.86 26.61 15.08
CA GLY A 280 12.82 27.72 14.94
C GLY A 280 14.29 27.25 14.84
N GLY A 281 14.51 25.94 14.64
CA GLY A 281 15.81 25.31 14.49
C GLY A 281 15.92 24.63 13.13
N SER A 282 17.01 24.90 12.41
CA SER A 282 17.41 24.14 11.23
C SER A 282 17.89 22.77 11.69
N THR A 283 17.32 21.68 11.15
CA THR A 283 17.84 20.32 11.39
C THR A 283 18.51 19.87 10.11
N ASN A 284 19.83 19.72 10.13
CA ASN A 284 20.58 19.20 8.99
C ASN A 284 20.44 17.68 8.99
N VAL A 285 19.86 17.14 7.92
CA VAL A 285 19.75 15.70 7.71
C VAL A 285 20.91 15.29 6.81
N HIS A 286 21.88 14.56 7.35
CA HIS A 286 22.95 13.97 6.55
C HIS A 286 22.54 12.57 6.09
N ASN A 287 22.66 12.32 4.80
CA ASN A 287 22.64 10.96 4.27
C ASN A 287 23.97 10.29 4.62
N THR A 288 23.97 9.32 5.53
CA THR A 288 25.16 8.54 5.89
C THR A 288 25.34 7.29 5.05
N ASP A 289 24.37 6.95 4.20
CA ASP A 289 24.46 5.79 3.32
C ASP A 289 25.00 6.23 1.96
N SER A 290 26.26 5.90 1.70
CA SER A 290 26.93 6.03 0.40
C SER A 290 26.37 5.09 -0.69
N ASN A 291 25.24 4.40 -0.41
CA ASN A 291 24.54 3.57 -1.38
C ASN A 291 23.47 4.40 -2.09
N THR A 292 23.82 4.90 -3.28
CA THR A 292 22.99 5.70 -4.19
C THR A 292 21.77 4.95 -4.78
N ASN A 293 21.40 3.79 -4.25
CA ASN A 293 20.27 2.99 -4.72
C ASN A 293 19.38 2.55 -3.55
N LEU A 294 18.67 3.49 -2.96
CA LEU A 294 17.57 3.21 -2.02
C LEU A 294 16.23 3.61 -2.67
N GLN A 295 15.88 2.93 -3.77
CA GLN A 295 14.48 2.85 -4.17
C GLN A 295 13.80 1.73 -3.37
N GLY A 296 12.95 2.12 -2.42
CA GLY A 296 12.04 1.19 -1.74
C GLY A 296 12.49 0.62 -0.40
N SER A 297 13.66 1.01 0.12
CA SER A 297 14.09 0.65 1.47
C SER A 297 13.76 1.76 2.46
N SER A 298 13.34 1.38 3.67
CA SER A 298 13.10 2.28 4.80
C SER A 298 14.23 3.30 4.95
N MET A 299 13.99 4.56 4.61
CA MET A 299 14.92 5.64 4.93
C MET A 299 14.89 5.85 6.44
N PHE A 300 15.90 5.35 7.13
CA PHE A 300 16.11 5.65 8.54
C PHE A 300 16.85 6.98 8.64
N PHE A 301 16.14 8.03 9.03
CA PHE A 301 16.76 9.32 9.31
C PHE A 301 17.26 9.35 10.76
N GLN A 302 18.58 9.47 10.96
CA GLN A 302 19.14 9.81 12.26
C GLN A 302 19.09 11.34 12.44
N SER A 303 18.30 11.79 13.41
CA SER A 303 18.28 13.20 13.82
C SER A 303 19.35 13.45 14.88
N THR A 304 20.38 14.22 14.55
CA THR A 304 21.29 14.81 15.56
C THR A 304 20.78 16.20 15.94
N SER A 305 20.25 16.34 17.16
CA SER A 305 19.81 17.63 17.70
C SER A 305 21.01 18.33 18.35
N SER A 306 21.57 19.35 17.68
CA SER A 306 22.46 20.31 18.34
C SER A 306 21.63 21.44 18.92
N ARG A 307 21.41 21.45 20.24
CA ARG A 307 20.81 22.60 20.94
C ARG A 307 21.84 23.74 21.01
N LYS A 308 21.46 24.93 20.55
CA LYS A 308 22.06 26.20 21.00
C LYS A 308 21.12 26.84 22.01
#